data_AF-A0A3N5ZNE1-F1
#
_entry.id   AF-A0A3N5ZNE1-F1
#
_cell.length_a   1.000
_cell.length_b   1.000
_cell.length_c   1.000
_cell.angle_alpha   90.00
_cell.angle_beta   90.00
_cell.angle_gamma   90.00
#
_symmetry.space_group_name_H-M   'P 1'
#
loop_
_entity.id
_entity.type
_entity.pdbx_description
1 polymer ?
#
loop_
_entity_poly.entity_id
_entity_poly.type
_entity_poly.pdbx_seq_one_letter_code
_entity_poly.pdbx_strand_id
1 'polypeptide(L)'
;LSILHPPFLLGLITGGAVIYWFTGASTQAVTTGAYRAVEFIKANIRLEGVTRASVEDSRKVVEICTQYAQKGMFNIFLGVFFSTLAFAFIEPFFFIGYLISIAMFGLFQAIFMANAGGAWDNAKKIVETELKMKGTELHAASVVGDTVGDPFKDTSSVAMNPVIKFTTLFGLLAVELGVYLSAGGNSTLAKGLAVAFFLASLVFVHRSFYGMRIETQEVAAGAHRPVAVKA
;
A
#
# COMPACT_ATOMS: atom_id res chain seq x y z
N LEU A 1 0.03 20.14 -25.98
CA LEU A 1 0.43 18.86 -25.36
C LEU A 1 1.10 18.02 -26.43
N SER A 2 2.40 17.74 -26.31
CA SER A 2 3.12 16.81 -27.20
C SER A 2 3.79 15.75 -26.35
N ILE A 3 3.75 14.49 -26.78
CA ILE A 3 4.45 13.38 -26.09
C ILE A 3 5.97 13.62 -26.10
N LEU A 4 6.48 14.31 -27.11
CA LEU A 4 7.89 14.66 -27.24
C LEU A 4 8.33 15.82 -26.31
N HIS A 5 7.40 16.43 -25.58
CA HIS A 5 7.72 17.45 -24.59
C HIS A 5 8.37 16.78 -23.35
N PRO A 6 9.65 17.06 -23.02
CA PRO A 6 10.36 16.30 -22.00
C PRO A 6 9.69 16.30 -20.60
N PRO A 7 9.19 17.45 -20.07
CA PRO A 7 8.43 17.45 -18.81
C PRO A 7 7.19 16.56 -18.85
N PHE A 8 6.45 16.55 -19.96
CA PHE A 8 5.26 15.71 -20.09
C PHE A 8 5.62 14.22 -20.06
N LEU A 9 6.66 13.81 -20.80
CA LEU A 9 7.17 12.43 -20.79
C LEU A 9 7.66 12.01 -19.40
N LEU A 10 8.39 12.89 -18.70
CA LEU A 10 8.80 12.65 -17.32
C LEU A 10 7.59 12.47 -16.39
N GLY A 11 6.53 13.25 -16.61
CA GLY A 11 5.25 13.13 -15.92
C GLY A 11 4.65 11.73 -16.09
N LEU A 12 4.64 11.22 -17.32
CA LEU A 12 4.14 9.86 -17.60
C LEU A 12 4.94 8.81 -16.81
N ILE A 13 6.27 8.85 -16.88
CA ILE A 13 7.12 7.87 -16.14
C ILE A 13 6.87 7.98 -14.63
N THR A 14 6.79 9.20 -14.11
CA THR A 14 6.58 9.46 -12.69
C THR A 14 5.24 8.94 -12.21
N GLY A 15 4.16 9.14 -12.98
CA GLY A 15 2.84 8.65 -12.61
C GLY A 15 2.79 7.12 -12.51
N GLY A 16 3.40 6.41 -13.46
CA GLY A 16 3.53 4.95 -13.38
C GLY A 16 4.34 4.51 -12.15
N ALA A 17 5.46 5.16 -11.89
CA ALA A 17 6.29 4.87 -10.72
C ALA A 17 5.54 5.07 -9.39
N VAL A 18 4.71 6.11 -9.28
CA VAL A 18 3.89 6.37 -8.08
C VAL A 18 2.83 5.29 -7.87
N ILE A 19 2.21 4.75 -8.92
CA ILE A 19 1.27 3.62 -8.80
C ILE A 19 1.97 2.38 -8.24
N TYR A 20 3.14 2.02 -8.78
CA TYR A 20 3.87 0.86 -8.29
C TYR A 20 4.42 1.06 -6.88
N TRP A 21 4.90 2.27 -6.55
CA TRP A 21 5.26 2.63 -5.18
C TRP A 21 4.06 2.49 -4.23
N PHE A 22 2.90 3.02 -4.61
CA PHE A 22 1.67 2.95 -3.81
C PHE A 22 1.28 1.51 -3.50
N THR A 23 1.21 0.64 -4.53
CA THR A 23 0.85 -0.77 -4.35
C THR A 23 1.86 -1.55 -3.52
N GLY A 24 3.16 -1.25 -3.66
CA GLY A 24 4.21 -1.84 -2.83
C GLY A 24 4.08 -1.39 -1.36
N ALA A 25 3.86 -0.09 -1.14
CA ALA A 25 3.72 0.49 0.20
C ALA A 25 2.47 -0.04 0.93
N SER A 26 1.33 -0.13 0.24
CA SER A 26 0.09 -0.66 0.82
C SER A 26 0.21 -2.14 1.15
N THR A 27 0.80 -2.94 0.24
CA THR A 27 1.05 -4.36 0.49
C THR A 27 1.98 -4.53 1.69
N GLN A 28 3.08 -3.77 1.75
CA GLN A 28 4.01 -3.84 2.87
C GLN A 28 3.36 -3.47 4.21
N ALA A 29 2.48 -2.46 4.23
CA ALA A 29 1.76 -2.09 5.45
C ALA A 29 0.90 -3.25 5.98
N VAL A 30 0.18 -3.94 5.08
CA VAL A 30 -0.63 -5.12 5.43
C VAL A 30 0.26 -6.27 5.90
N THR A 31 1.32 -6.60 5.16
CA THR A 31 2.24 -7.69 5.50
C THR A 31 2.87 -7.49 6.88
N THR A 32 3.24 -6.24 7.22
CA THR A 32 3.86 -5.91 8.50
C THR A 32 2.88 -6.05 9.67
N GLY A 33 1.63 -5.57 9.48
CA GLY A 33 0.57 -5.74 10.48
C GLY A 33 0.23 -7.22 10.69
N ALA A 34 0.08 -7.98 9.60
CA ALA A 34 -0.20 -9.41 9.64
C ALA A 34 0.93 -10.19 10.34
N TYR A 35 2.18 -9.89 10.03
CA TYR A 35 3.33 -10.54 10.66
C TYR A 35 3.33 -10.35 12.18
N ARG A 36 3.18 -9.11 12.66
CA ARG A 36 3.15 -8.81 14.10
C ARG A 36 1.95 -9.42 14.82
N ALA A 37 0.80 -9.47 14.15
CA ALA A 37 -0.37 -10.17 14.67
C ALA A 37 -0.09 -11.68 14.82
N VAL A 38 0.54 -12.31 13.83
CA VAL A 38 0.94 -13.73 13.89
C VAL A 38 1.96 -13.99 14.99
N GLU A 39 2.96 -13.13 15.16
CA GLU A 39 3.93 -13.24 16.26
C GLU A 39 3.25 -13.14 17.62
N PHE A 40 2.32 -12.20 17.78
CA PHE A 40 1.54 -12.08 19.01
C PHE A 40 0.72 -13.34 19.29
N ILE A 41 0.04 -13.89 18.27
CA ILE A 41 -0.74 -15.13 18.37
C ILE A 41 0.16 -16.29 18.80
N LYS A 42 1.32 -16.47 18.15
CA LYS A 42 2.27 -17.55 18.49
C LYS A 42 2.83 -17.42 19.91
N ALA A 43 3.04 -16.20 20.39
CA ALA A 43 3.63 -15.97 21.70
C ALA A 43 2.61 -16.07 22.86
N ASN A 44 1.33 -15.76 22.62
CA ASN A 44 0.35 -15.55 23.68
C ASN A 44 -0.87 -16.49 23.60
N ILE A 45 -1.18 -17.07 22.44
CA ILE A 45 -2.37 -17.90 22.24
C ILE A 45 -1.95 -19.36 22.04
N ARG A 46 -2.44 -20.25 22.92
CA ARG A 46 -2.21 -21.70 22.81
C ARG A 46 -3.17 -22.30 21.79
N LEU A 47 -2.67 -22.59 20.59
CA LEU A 47 -3.47 -23.12 19.48
C LEU A 47 -3.73 -24.63 19.56
N GLU A 48 -3.09 -25.34 20.50
CA GLU A 48 -3.17 -26.81 20.64
C GLU A 48 -4.36 -27.30 21.49
N GLY A 49 -5.16 -26.38 22.06
CA GLY A 49 -6.33 -26.72 22.89
C GLY A 49 -7.67 -26.32 22.28
N VAL A 50 -8.77 -26.87 22.82
CA VAL A 50 -10.17 -26.50 22.49
C VAL A 50 -10.57 -25.13 23.05
N THR A 51 -9.67 -24.49 23.81
CA THR A 51 -9.94 -23.25 24.52
C THR A 51 -9.98 -22.11 23.52
N ARG A 52 -11.17 -21.51 23.33
CA ARG A 52 -11.30 -20.25 22.57
C ARG A 52 -10.34 -19.21 23.16
N ALA A 53 -9.69 -18.44 22.28
CA ALA A 53 -8.87 -17.30 22.68
C ALA A 53 -9.67 -16.39 23.61
N SER A 54 -8.99 -15.82 24.62
CA SER A 54 -9.66 -14.89 25.52
C SER A 54 -10.14 -13.65 24.75
N VAL A 55 -11.18 -13.00 25.26
CA VAL A 55 -11.65 -11.72 24.70
C VAL A 55 -10.53 -10.68 24.74
N GLU A 56 -9.67 -10.73 25.75
CA GLU A 56 -8.52 -9.83 25.89
C GLU A 56 -7.47 -10.06 24.79
N ASP A 57 -7.09 -11.31 24.52
CA ASP A 57 -6.11 -11.64 23.48
C ASP A 57 -6.64 -11.29 22.09
N SER A 58 -7.93 -11.52 21.85
CA SER A 58 -8.60 -11.13 20.61
C SER A 58 -8.59 -9.61 20.41
N ARG A 59 -8.84 -8.83 21.49
CA ARG A 59 -8.75 -7.36 21.44
C ARG A 59 -7.34 -6.88 21.14
N LYS A 60 -6.31 -7.51 21.72
CA LYS A 60 -4.90 -7.16 21.45
C LYS A 60 -4.52 -7.41 20.00
N VAL A 61 -4.95 -8.52 19.39
CA VAL A 61 -4.74 -8.78 17.96
C VAL A 61 -5.37 -7.70 17.08
N VAL A 62 -6.62 -7.33 17.37
CA VAL A 62 -7.33 -6.26 16.64
C VAL A 62 -6.63 -4.91 16.81
N GLU A 63 -6.15 -4.59 18.01
CA GLU A 63 -5.41 -3.37 18.30
C GLU A 63 -4.13 -3.29 17.48
N ILE A 64 -3.34 -4.37 17.43
CA ILE A 64 -2.11 -4.45 16.62
C ILE A 64 -2.46 -4.16 15.15
N CYS A 65 -3.40 -4.90 14.57
CA CYS A 65 -3.80 -4.69 13.17
C CYS A 65 -4.26 -3.24 12.92
N THR A 66 -5.02 -2.64 13.85
CA THR A 66 -5.52 -1.27 13.73
C THR A 66 -4.39 -0.24 13.72
N GLN A 67 -3.43 -0.35 14.65
CA GLN A 67 -2.32 0.59 14.74
C GLN A 67 -1.44 0.58 13.47
N TYR A 68 -1.11 -0.60 12.95
CA TYR A 68 -0.30 -0.72 11.73
C TYR A 68 -1.05 -0.28 10.48
N ALA A 69 -2.36 -0.58 10.38
CA ALA A 69 -3.19 -0.09 9.29
C ALA A 69 -3.24 1.44 9.26
N GLN A 70 -3.46 2.08 10.42
CA GLN A 70 -3.49 3.54 10.53
C GLN A 70 -2.14 4.19 10.21
N LYS A 71 -1.05 3.65 10.75
CA LYS A 71 0.31 4.15 10.49
C LYS A 71 0.68 4.04 9.00
N GLY A 72 0.35 2.91 8.37
CA GLY A 72 0.55 2.69 6.94
C GLY A 72 -0.25 3.67 6.09
N MET A 73 -1.57 3.76 6.35
CA MET A 73 -2.47 4.68 5.65
C MET A 73 -1.99 6.13 5.74
N PHE A 74 -1.57 6.59 6.93
CA PHE A 74 -1.10 7.95 7.13
C PHE A 74 0.17 8.26 6.33
N ASN A 75 1.16 7.36 6.36
CA ASN A 75 2.40 7.54 5.58
C ASN A 75 2.10 7.59 4.08
N ILE A 76 1.26 6.67 3.57
CA ILE A 76 0.92 6.61 2.14
C ILE A 76 0.16 7.86 1.71
N PHE A 77 -0.86 8.26 2.48
CA PHE A 77 -1.66 9.43 2.18
C PHE A 77 -0.81 10.70 2.12
N LEU A 78 0.05 10.93 3.12
CA LEU A 78 0.92 12.11 3.11
C LEU A 78 1.96 12.08 2.00
N GLY A 79 2.47 10.89 1.63
CA GLY A 79 3.32 10.72 0.47
C GLY A 79 2.62 11.20 -0.82
N VAL A 80 1.41 10.71 -1.09
CA VAL A 80 0.59 11.12 -2.25
C VAL A 80 0.20 12.59 -2.18
N PHE A 81 -0.19 13.09 -1.01
CA PHE A 81 -0.60 14.48 -0.79
C PHE A 81 0.52 15.45 -1.15
N PHE A 82 1.71 15.26 -0.55
CA PHE A 82 2.84 16.14 -0.77
C PHE A 82 3.47 15.96 -2.16
N SER A 83 3.47 14.74 -2.73
CA SER A 83 3.94 14.55 -4.10
C SER A 83 3.02 15.27 -5.10
N THR A 84 1.71 15.20 -4.92
CA THR A 84 0.74 15.89 -5.76
C THR A 84 0.94 17.40 -5.73
N LEU A 85 1.13 17.98 -4.54
CA LEU A 85 1.46 19.40 -4.40
C LEU A 85 2.80 19.75 -5.07
N ALA A 86 3.85 18.98 -4.81
CA ALA A 86 5.17 19.22 -5.39
C ALA A 86 5.11 19.24 -6.93
N PHE A 87 4.43 18.25 -7.51
CA PHE A 87 4.32 18.07 -8.95
C PHE A 87 3.41 19.12 -9.59
N ALA A 88 2.38 19.59 -8.89
CA ALA A 88 1.51 20.65 -9.40
C ALA A 88 2.23 22.01 -9.47
N PHE A 89 3.15 22.27 -8.54
CA PHE A 89 3.85 23.56 -8.42
C PHE A 89 5.12 23.64 -9.28
N ILE A 90 5.65 22.51 -9.76
CA ILE A 90 6.89 22.50 -10.54
C ILE A 90 6.66 22.94 -11.99
N GLU A 91 5.73 22.28 -12.68
CA GLU A 91 5.47 22.51 -14.10
C GLU A 91 4.12 21.86 -14.51
N PRO A 92 3.17 22.63 -15.09
CA PRO A 92 1.85 22.12 -15.44
C PRO A 92 1.83 20.95 -16.43
N PHE A 93 2.66 20.94 -17.49
CA PHE A 93 2.66 19.85 -18.47
C PHE A 93 3.18 18.54 -17.88
N PHE A 94 4.19 18.59 -17.02
CA PHE A 94 4.63 17.47 -16.21
C PHE A 94 3.49 16.92 -15.37
N PHE A 95 2.74 17.80 -14.68
CA PHE A 95 1.61 17.37 -13.86
C PHE A 95 0.49 16.71 -14.69
N ILE A 96 0.19 17.23 -15.87
CA ILE A 96 -0.80 16.60 -16.78
C ILE A 96 -0.34 15.20 -17.19
N GLY A 97 0.94 15.03 -17.55
CA GLY A 97 1.51 13.71 -17.85
C GLY A 97 1.39 12.75 -16.66
N TYR A 98 1.69 13.24 -15.46
CA TYR A 98 1.54 12.49 -14.21
C TYR A 98 0.10 12.01 -13.97
N LEU A 99 -0.90 12.89 -14.14
CA LEU A 99 -2.32 12.53 -13.96
C LEU A 99 -2.79 11.48 -14.98
N ILE A 100 -2.43 11.65 -16.25
CA ILE A 100 -2.78 10.69 -17.31
C ILE A 100 -2.20 9.32 -16.97
N SER A 101 -0.93 9.28 -16.56
CA SER A 101 -0.28 8.02 -16.24
C SER A 101 -0.82 7.37 -14.97
N ILE A 102 -1.11 8.12 -13.91
CA ILE A 102 -1.73 7.55 -12.70
C ILE A 102 -3.08 6.91 -13.03
N ALA A 103 -3.89 7.56 -13.87
CA ALA A 103 -5.18 6.99 -14.29
C ALA A 103 -5.00 5.71 -15.10
N MET A 104 -4.10 5.71 -16.08
CA MET A 104 -3.87 4.54 -16.94
C MET A 104 -3.26 3.36 -16.16
N PHE A 105 -2.09 3.55 -15.55
CA PHE A 105 -1.41 2.49 -14.81
C PHE A 105 -2.24 2.06 -13.60
N GLY A 106 -2.85 3.00 -12.89
CA GLY A 106 -3.69 2.70 -11.74
C GLY A 106 -4.91 1.86 -12.10
N LEU A 107 -5.60 2.15 -13.21
CA LEU A 107 -6.73 1.34 -13.67
C LEU A 107 -6.32 -0.11 -13.94
N PHE A 108 -5.30 -0.33 -14.76
CA PHE A 108 -4.86 -1.69 -15.11
C PHE A 108 -4.31 -2.44 -13.90
N GLN A 109 -3.56 -1.74 -13.04
CA GLN A 109 -3.02 -2.33 -11.82
C GLN A 109 -4.14 -2.71 -10.83
N ALA A 110 -5.18 -1.87 -10.68
CA ALA A 110 -6.32 -2.18 -9.82
C ALA A 110 -7.08 -3.42 -10.29
N ILE A 111 -7.36 -3.50 -11.60
CA ILE A 111 -8.03 -4.67 -12.21
C ILE A 111 -7.18 -5.92 -12.02
N PHE A 112 -5.88 -5.84 -12.30
CA PHE A 112 -4.96 -6.95 -12.12
C PHE A 112 -4.97 -7.46 -10.68
N MET A 113 -4.80 -6.59 -9.69
CA MET A 113 -4.73 -6.98 -8.29
C MET A 113 -6.06 -7.55 -7.78
N ALA A 114 -7.20 -6.94 -8.16
CA ALA A 114 -8.52 -7.45 -7.79
C ALA A 114 -8.77 -8.86 -8.37
N ASN A 115 -8.46 -9.06 -9.65
CA ASN A 115 -8.69 -10.34 -10.32
C ASN A 115 -7.73 -11.42 -9.83
N ALA A 116 -6.45 -11.10 -9.65
CA ALA A 116 -5.46 -12.05 -9.16
C ALA A 116 -5.79 -12.53 -7.75
N GLY A 117 -6.09 -11.60 -6.82
CA GLY A 117 -6.48 -11.98 -5.47
C GLY A 117 -7.81 -12.72 -5.41
N GLY A 118 -8.81 -12.31 -6.22
CA GLY A 118 -10.07 -13.02 -6.33
C GLY A 118 -9.95 -14.44 -6.91
N ALA A 119 -9.04 -14.63 -7.87
CA ALA A 119 -8.76 -15.95 -8.43
C ALA A 119 -8.14 -16.89 -7.39
N TRP A 120 -7.20 -16.43 -6.56
CA TRP A 120 -6.62 -17.23 -5.49
C TRP A 120 -7.64 -17.60 -4.41
N ASP A 121 -8.50 -16.66 -3.97
CA ASP A 121 -9.57 -16.97 -3.01
C ASP A 121 -10.57 -17.99 -3.57
N ASN A 122 -10.98 -17.83 -4.84
CA ASN A 122 -11.89 -18.76 -5.48
C ASN A 122 -11.26 -20.14 -5.69
N ALA A 123 -9.97 -20.21 -6.05
CA ALA A 123 -9.26 -21.48 -6.13
C ALA A 123 -9.22 -22.20 -4.77
N LYS A 124 -8.95 -21.47 -3.68
CA LYS A 124 -9.05 -22.02 -2.32
C LYS A 124 -10.46 -22.53 -2.02
N LYS A 125 -11.50 -21.74 -2.33
CA LYS A 125 -12.91 -22.14 -2.13
C LYS A 125 -13.27 -23.43 -2.88
N ILE A 126 -12.85 -23.59 -4.14
CA ILE A 126 -13.08 -24.83 -4.91
C ILE A 126 -12.45 -26.04 -4.21
N VAL A 127 -11.21 -25.92 -3.71
CA VAL A 127 -10.54 -26.98 -2.95
C VAL A 127 -11.31 -27.34 -1.68
N GLU A 128 -11.88 -26.34 -1.01
CA GLU A 128 -12.62 -26.50 0.24
C GLU A 128 -14.02 -27.10 0.07
N THR A 129 -14.75 -26.73 -0.98
CA THR A 129 -16.18 -27.04 -1.13
C THR A 129 -16.44 -28.14 -2.15
N GLU A 130 -15.88 -28.04 -3.34
CA GLU A 130 -16.14 -28.97 -4.45
C GLU A 130 -15.27 -30.22 -4.32
N LEU A 131 -13.97 -30.02 -4.09
CA LEU A 131 -13.02 -31.11 -3.96
C LEU A 131 -13.00 -31.71 -2.54
N LYS A 132 -13.50 -30.96 -1.54
CA LYS A 132 -13.55 -31.36 -0.12
C LYS A 132 -12.20 -31.80 0.43
N MET A 133 -11.11 -31.20 -0.04
CA MET A 133 -9.73 -31.58 0.29
C MET A 133 -9.15 -30.74 1.43
N LYS A 134 -9.95 -30.34 2.43
CA LYS A 134 -9.45 -29.57 3.58
C LYS A 134 -8.39 -30.35 4.35
N GLY A 135 -7.31 -29.67 4.75
CA GLY A 135 -6.19 -30.28 5.48
C GLY A 135 -5.20 -31.07 4.62
N THR A 136 -5.38 -31.11 3.30
CA THR A 136 -4.39 -31.68 2.37
C THR A 136 -3.29 -30.68 2.04
N GLU A 137 -2.17 -31.15 1.46
CA GLU A 137 -1.12 -30.26 0.96
C GLU A 137 -1.64 -29.28 -0.11
N LEU A 138 -2.60 -29.70 -0.93
CA LEU A 138 -3.25 -28.82 -1.92
C LEU A 138 -4.02 -27.69 -1.24
N HIS A 139 -4.72 -27.97 -0.14
CA HIS A 139 -5.42 -26.94 0.63
C HIS A 139 -4.44 -25.98 1.30
N ALA A 140 -3.34 -26.49 1.86
CA ALA A 140 -2.29 -25.63 2.41
C ALA A 140 -1.71 -24.69 1.34
N ALA A 141 -1.43 -25.20 0.14
CA ALA A 141 -0.92 -24.40 -0.97
C ALA A 141 -1.93 -23.33 -1.44
N SER A 142 -3.23 -23.66 -1.52
CA SER A 142 -4.25 -22.69 -1.92
C SER A 142 -4.51 -21.63 -0.86
N VAL A 143 -4.38 -21.97 0.44
CA VAL A 143 -4.40 -21.00 1.54
C VAL A 143 -3.23 -20.03 1.43
N VAL A 144 -2.01 -20.51 1.13
CA VAL A 144 -0.86 -19.61 0.90
C VAL A 144 -1.14 -18.64 -0.26
N GLY A 145 -1.69 -19.14 -1.38
CA GLY A 145 -2.08 -18.30 -2.51
C GLY A 145 -3.08 -17.20 -2.12
N ASP A 146 -4.12 -17.56 -1.36
CA ASP A 146 -5.10 -16.59 -0.88
C ASP A 146 -4.49 -15.54 0.06
N THR A 147 -3.61 -15.95 0.99
CA THR A 147 -2.93 -15.00 1.89
C THR A 147 -2.01 -14.02 1.15
N VAL A 148 -1.45 -14.40 -0.01
CA VAL A 148 -0.74 -13.48 -0.91
C VAL A 148 -1.71 -12.55 -1.64
N GLY A 149 -2.89 -13.06 -1.99
CA GLY A 149 -3.97 -12.34 -2.70
C GLY A 149 -4.78 -11.35 -1.84
N ASP A 150 -4.85 -11.54 -0.53
CA ASP A 150 -5.59 -10.65 0.39
C ASP A 150 -5.16 -9.18 0.31
N PRO A 151 -3.86 -8.81 0.45
CA PRO A 151 -3.44 -7.41 0.29
C PRO A 151 -3.67 -6.86 -1.12
N PHE A 152 -3.78 -7.73 -2.12
CA PHE A 152 -4.07 -7.34 -3.50
C PHE A 152 -5.53 -6.95 -3.66
N LYS A 153 -6.47 -7.85 -3.33
CA LYS A 153 -7.89 -7.69 -3.59
C LYS A 153 -8.61 -6.79 -2.58
N ASP A 154 -8.17 -6.76 -1.32
CA ASP A 154 -8.90 -6.09 -0.23
C ASP A 154 -8.30 -4.74 0.18
N THR A 155 -7.04 -4.48 -0.17
CA THR A 155 -6.35 -3.25 0.19
C THR A 155 -5.92 -2.45 -1.02
N SER A 156 -4.96 -2.97 -1.80
CA SER A 156 -4.27 -2.19 -2.82
C SER A 156 -5.16 -1.86 -4.02
N SER A 157 -5.93 -2.82 -4.52
CA SER A 157 -6.85 -2.60 -5.65
C SER A 157 -7.98 -1.64 -5.28
N VAL A 158 -8.60 -1.84 -4.10
CA VAL A 158 -9.73 -1.04 -3.61
C VAL A 158 -9.30 0.41 -3.38
N ALA A 159 -8.11 0.60 -2.79
CA ALA A 159 -7.58 1.93 -2.50
C ALA A 159 -7.06 2.69 -3.73
N MET A 160 -6.87 2.02 -4.87
CA MET A 160 -6.39 2.67 -6.09
C MET A 160 -7.36 3.73 -6.62
N ASN A 161 -8.65 3.41 -6.68
CA ASN A 161 -9.68 4.33 -7.18
C ASN A 161 -9.75 5.65 -6.37
N PRO A 162 -9.84 5.65 -5.02
CA PRO A 162 -9.81 6.88 -4.26
C PRO A 162 -8.47 7.63 -4.41
N VAL A 163 -7.33 6.94 -4.55
CA VAL A 163 -6.04 7.61 -4.79
C VAL A 163 -6.00 8.34 -6.14
N ILE A 164 -6.48 7.71 -7.22
CA ILE A 164 -6.57 8.33 -8.54
C ILE A 164 -7.53 9.53 -8.51
N LYS A 165 -8.72 9.37 -7.92
CA LYS A 165 -9.73 10.44 -7.83
C LYS A 165 -9.26 11.60 -6.96
N PHE A 166 -8.63 11.29 -5.82
CA PHE A 166 -8.05 12.30 -4.95
C PHE A 166 -6.98 13.07 -5.70
N THR A 167 -6.00 12.39 -6.29
CA THR A 167 -4.87 13.02 -7.00
C THR A 167 -5.33 13.88 -8.17
N THR A 168 -6.36 13.46 -8.90
CA THR A 168 -6.90 14.24 -10.04
C THR A 168 -7.70 15.45 -9.57
N LEU A 169 -8.66 15.29 -8.66
CA LEU A 169 -9.52 16.39 -8.20
C LEU A 169 -8.74 17.42 -7.37
N PHE A 170 -7.97 16.96 -6.40
CA PHE A 170 -7.09 17.83 -5.60
C PHE A 170 -5.98 18.43 -6.46
N GLY A 171 -5.45 17.65 -7.40
CA GLY A 171 -4.39 18.07 -8.30
C GLY A 171 -4.76 19.26 -9.18
N LEU A 172 -5.99 19.32 -9.68
CA LEU A 172 -6.46 20.47 -10.46
C LEU A 172 -6.42 21.77 -9.64
N LEU A 173 -6.89 21.72 -8.39
CA LEU A 173 -6.83 22.86 -7.46
C LEU A 173 -5.38 23.25 -7.14
N ALA A 174 -4.51 22.26 -6.96
CA ALA A 174 -3.09 22.49 -6.69
C ALA A 174 -2.37 23.15 -7.89
N VAL A 175 -2.67 22.72 -9.11
CA VAL A 175 -2.10 23.32 -10.34
C VAL A 175 -2.59 24.75 -10.52
N GLU A 176 -3.88 25.00 -10.31
CA GLU A 176 -4.44 26.36 -10.40
C GLU A 176 -3.71 27.30 -9.44
N LEU A 177 -3.48 26.86 -8.19
CA LEU A 177 -2.71 27.62 -7.21
C LEU A 177 -1.24 27.84 -7.65
N GLY A 178 -0.58 26.81 -8.17
CA GLY A 178 0.81 26.89 -8.65
C GLY A 178 0.97 27.86 -9.84
N VAL A 179 0.01 27.84 -10.77
CA VAL A 179 -0.05 28.75 -11.92
C VAL A 179 -0.33 30.18 -11.46
N TYR A 180 -1.30 30.37 -10.56
CA TYR A 180 -1.64 31.68 -10.01
C TYR A 180 -0.43 32.36 -9.34
N LEU A 181 0.30 31.62 -8.49
CA LEU A 181 1.51 32.14 -7.82
C LEU A 181 2.62 32.50 -8.83
N SER A 182 2.80 31.67 -9.86
CA SER A 182 3.81 31.90 -10.88
C SER A 182 3.47 33.10 -11.78
N ALA A 183 2.20 33.27 -12.15
CA ALA A 183 1.71 34.39 -12.96
C ALA A 183 1.75 35.72 -12.18
N GLY A 184 1.56 35.69 -10.86
CA GLY A 184 1.64 36.87 -9.99
C GLY A 184 3.05 37.34 -9.65
N GLY A 185 4.10 36.86 -10.36
CA GLY A 185 5.50 37.24 -10.13
C GLY A 185 6.18 36.49 -8.98
N ASN A 186 5.48 35.59 -8.28
CA ASN A 186 6.00 34.83 -7.13
C ASN A 186 6.59 33.46 -7.56
N SER A 187 7.23 33.37 -8.72
CA SER A 187 7.75 32.09 -9.25
C SER A 187 8.81 31.47 -8.32
N THR A 188 9.63 32.27 -7.65
CA THR A 188 10.61 31.78 -6.67
C THR A 188 9.92 31.10 -5.49
N LEU A 189 8.82 31.67 -5.01
CA LEU A 189 8.02 31.09 -3.93
C LEU A 189 7.37 29.77 -4.38
N ALA A 190 6.78 29.75 -5.58
CA ALA A 190 6.16 28.54 -6.13
C ALA A 190 7.17 27.38 -6.24
N LYS A 191 8.38 27.66 -6.75
CA LYS A 191 9.47 26.67 -6.82
C LYS A 191 9.96 26.26 -5.43
N GLY A 192 10.07 27.21 -4.50
CA GLY A 192 10.44 26.93 -3.10
C GLY A 192 9.44 25.98 -2.42
N LEU A 193 8.14 26.22 -2.62
CA LEU A 193 7.08 25.34 -2.14
C LEU A 193 7.13 23.97 -2.81
N ALA A 194 7.36 23.90 -4.13
CA ALA A 194 7.52 22.64 -4.85
C ALA A 194 8.63 21.77 -4.25
N VAL A 195 9.80 22.36 -3.98
CA VAL A 195 10.93 21.67 -3.34
C VAL A 195 10.58 21.22 -1.92
N ALA A 196 9.96 22.09 -1.11
CA ALA A 196 9.58 21.76 0.26
C ALA A 196 8.59 20.58 0.30
N PHE A 197 7.55 20.61 -0.55
CA PHE A 197 6.60 19.51 -0.66
C PHE A 197 7.25 18.25 -1.20
N PHE A 198 8.16 18.35 -2.16
CA PHE A 198 8.87 17.18 -2.68
C PHE A 198 9.69 16.50 -1.59
N LEU A 199 10.46 17.26 -0.81
CA LEU A 199 11.22 16.74 0.32
C LEU A 199 10.31 16.09 1.38
N ALA A 200 9.18 16.73 1.71
CA ALA A 200 8.20 16.15 2.62
C ALA A 200 7.66 14.82 2.08
N SER A 201 7.34 14.74 0.78
CA SER A 201 6.87 13.50 0.14
C SER A 201 7.92 12.39 0.24
N LEU A 202 9.20 12.70 0.03
CA LEU A 202 10.30 11.72 0.11
C LEU A 202 10.43 11.14 1.52
N VAL A 203 10.21 11.96 2.56
CA VAL A 203 10.19 11.48 3.95
C VAL A 203 9.08 10.44 4.14
N PHE A 204 7.88 10.69 3.61
CA PHE A 204 6.76 9.76 3.76
C PHE A 204 6.88 8.51 2.87
N VAL A 205 7.42 8.65 1.66
CA VAL A 205 7.82 7.54 0.77
C VAL A 205 8.84 6.64 1.46
N HIS A 206 9.84 7.23 2.11
CA HIS A 206 10.83 6.47 2.87
C HIS A 206 10.18 5.79 4.08
N ARG A 207 9.36 6.50 4.86
CA ARG A 207 8.66 5.95 6.03
C ARG A 207 7.71 4.81 5.68
N SER A 208 7.07 4.83 4.51
CA SER A 208 6.13 3.79 4.10
C SER A 208 6.82 2.44 3.88
N PHE A 209 8.11 2.43 3.52
CA PHE A 209 8.91 1.22 3.37
C PHE A 209 9.80 0.95 4.58
N TYR A 210 10.67 1.88 4.95
CA TYR A 210 11.69 1.61 5.98
C TYR A 210 11.14 1.70 7.39
N GLY A 211 10.17 2.59 7.63
CA GLY A 211 9.52 2.73 8.94
C GLY A 211 8.47 1.65 9.24
N MET A 212 8.19 0.80 8.25
CA MET A 212 7.25 -0.32 8.29
C MET A 212 7.95 -1.63 7.90
N ARG A 213 9.28 -1.72 7.98
CA ARG A 213 9.99 -2.96 7.65
C ARG A 213 9.91 -3.91 8.85
N ILE A 214 9.71 -5.19 8.57
CA ILE A 214 9.90 -6.24 9.58
C ILE A 214 11.41 -6.38 9.78
N GLU A 215 11.91 -6.15 10.99
CA GLU A 215 13.34 -6.19 11.26
C GLU A 215 13.85 -7.64 11.33
N THR A 216 15.04 -7.88 10.78
CA THR A 216 15.64 -9.24 10.72
C THR A 216 15.83 -9.87 12.10
N GLN A 217 15.98 -9.07 13.15
CA GLN A 217 16.05 -9.57 14.54
C GLN A 217 14.71 -10.14 15.03
N GLU A 218 13.58 -9.54 14.63
CA GLU A 218 12.23 -10.06 14.93
C GLU A 218 12.05 -11.42 14.23
N VAL A 219 12.46 -11.52 12.96
CA VAL A 219 12.41 -12.77 12.17
C VAL A 219 13.28 -13.89 12.78
N ALA A 220 14.49 -13.57 13.24
CA ALA A 220 15.38 -14.54 13.88
C ALA A 220 14.85 -15.00 15.25
N ALA A 221 14.24 -14.10 16.03
CA ALA A 221 13.63 -14.43 17.32
C ALA A 221 12.39 -15.35 17.17
N GLY A 222 11.59 -15.14 16.13
CA GLY A 222 10.45 -15.99 15.79
C GLY A 222 10.83 -17.38 15.23
N ALA A 223 11.99 -17.50 14.58
CA ALA A 223 12.49 -18.77 14.03
C ALA A 223 13.12 -19.70 15.09
N HIS A 224 13.53 -19.17 16.25
CA HIS A 224 14.27 -19.91 17.28
C HIS A 224 13.45 -20.38 18.48
N ARG A 225 12.13 -20.21 18.51
CA ARG A 225 11.29 -20.89 19.52
C ARG A 225 10.93 -22.28 19.00
N PRO A 226 11.59 -23.37 19.47
CA PRO A 226 11.11 -24.71 19.16
C PRO A 226 9.68 -24.83 19.69
N VAL A 227 8.78 -25.36 18.86
CA VAL A 227 7.47 -25.83 19.32
C VAL A 227 7.77 -26.93 20.32
N ALA A 228 7.74 -26.58 21.61
CA ALA A 228 7.91 -27.53 22.68
C ALA A 228 6.65 -28.40 22.73
N VAL A 229 6.64 -29.46 21.93
CA VAL A 229 5.73 -30.59 22.09
C VAL A 229 6.07 -31.21 23.44
N LYS A 230 5.38 -30.76 24.49
CA LYS A 230 5.40 -31.46 25.77
C LYS A 230 4.44 -32.63 25.66
N ALA A 231 5.03 -33.83 25.72
CA ALA A 231 4.34 -35.11 25.83
C ALA A 231 3.40 -35.17 27.04
#